data_AF-A0ABD4ZY17-F1
#
_entry.id   AF-A0ABD4ZY17-F1
#
_cell.length_a   1.000
_cell.length_b   1.000
_cell.length_c   1.000
_cell.angle_alpha   90.00
_cell.angle_beta   90.00
_cell.angle_gamma   90.00
#
_symmetry.space_group_name_H-M   'P 1'
#
loop_
_entity.id
_entity.type
_entity.pdbx_description
1 polymer ?
#
loop_
_entity_poly.entity_id
_entity_poly.type
_entity_poly.pdbx_seq_one_letter_code
_entity_poly.pdbx_strand_id
1 'polypeptide(L)'
;MKISQMKNVVPLERKKEGTEVEWKKAKEIADYLGISRPTLSKLTHRKVDPIPFSKLSGMLQYDLQKVKEWEERNRTYNYKEA
;
A
#
# COMPACT_ATOMS: atom_id res chain seq x y z
N MET A 1 32.02 -41.66 29.54
CA MET A 1 31.89 -40.75 28.38
C MET A 1 30.55 -41.00 27.70
N LYS A 2 29.62 -40.04 27.74
CA LYS A 2 28.39 -40.07 26.92
C LYS A 2 28.33 -38.78 26.12
N ILE A 3 28.27 -38.96 24.81
CA ILE A 3 28.50 -37.94 23.80
C ILE A 3 27.25 -37.07 23.70
N SER A 4 27.45 -35.77 23.84
CA SER A 4 26.45 -34.72 23.69
C SER A 4 25.83 -34.76 22.30
N GLN A 5 24.51 -34.97 22.21
CA GLN A 5 23.77 -34.78 20.97
C GLN A 5 23.43 -33.30 20.83
N MET A 6 24.28 -32.55 20.12
CA MET A 6 23.92 -31.24 19.62
C MET A 6 22.88 -31.43 18.50
N LYS A 7 21.61 -31.16 18.81
CA LYS A 7 20.55 -31.06 17.80
C LYS A 7 20.91 -29.92 16.86
N ASN A 8 21.13 -30.23 15.59
CA ASN A 8 21.25 -29.23 14.52
C ASN A 8 19.98 -28.37 14.51
N VAL A 9 20.07 -27.17 15.07
CA VAL A 9 19.07 -26.12 14.90
C VAL A 9 19.29 -25.55 13.50
N VAL A 10 18.50 -26.02 12.54
CA VAL A 10 18.45 -25.40 11.21
C VAL A 10 17.86 -24.00 11.41
N PRO A 11 18.55 -22.91 11.03
CA PRO A 11 17.94 -21.59 11.05
C PRO A 11 16.78 -21.61 10.05
N LEU A 12 15.55 -21.55 10.55
CA LEU A 12 14.40 -21.23 9.71
C LEU A 12 14.66 -19.84 9.15
N GLU A 13 15.07 -19.75 7.88
CA GLU A 13 15.13 -18.48 7.18
C GLU A 13 13.76 -17.83 7.27
N ARG A 14 13.67 -16.76 8.08
CA ARG A 14 12.47 -15.92 8.12
C ARG A 14 12.33 -15.37 6.71
N LYS A 15 11.37 -15.88 5.94
CA LYS A 15 10.91 -15.22 4.72
C LYS A 15 10.62 -13.78 5.11
N LYS A 16 11.49 -12.86 4.68
CA LYS A 16 11.18 -11.45 4.67
C LYS A 16 10.13 -11.29 3.56
N GLU A 17 8.89 -11.69 3.83
CA GLU A 17 7.73 -11.17 3.10
C GLU A 17 7.51 -9.73 3.56
N GLY A 18 8.54 -8.90 3.40
CA GLY A 18 8.37 -7.46 3.39
C GLY A 18 7.93 -7.16 1.97
N THR A 19 6.63 -7.11 1.73
CA THR A 19 6.12 -6.61 0.46
C THR A 19 6.75 -5.24 0.24
N GLU A 20 7.56 -5.12 -0.81
CA GLU A 20 8.29 -3.90 -1.09
C GLU A 20 7.26 -2.78 -1.29
N VAL A 21 7.26 -1.80 -0.38
CA VAL A 21 6.29 -0.71 -0.43
C VAL A 21 6.72 0.25 -1.52
N GLU A 22 6.00 0.20 -2.64
CA GLU A 22 6.21 1.12 -3.75
C GLU A 22 5.56 2.47 -3.43
N TRP A 23 6.37 3.42 -2.95
CA TRP A 23 5.93 4.77 -2.69
C TRP A 23 5.89 5.61 -3.98
N LYS A 24 4.76 6.28 -4.19
CA LYS A 24 4.47 7.10 -5.36
C LYS A 24 4.08 8.51 -4.97
N LYS A 25 4.42 9.47 -5.84
CA LYS A 25 4.00 10.87 -5.68
C LYS A 25 2.56 11.06 -6.15
N ALA A 26 1.95 12.17 -5.70
CA ALA A 26 0.59 12.54 -6.11
C ALA A 26 0.37 12.58 -7.62
N LYS A 27 1.38 12.97 -8.41
CA LYS A 27 1.29 12.96 -9.88
C LYS A 27 1.11 11.54 -10.41
N GLU A 28 1.97 10.62 -9.99
CA GLU A 28 1.95 9.22 -10.46
C GLU A 28 0.66 8.51 -10.09
N ILE A 29 0.12 8.75 -8.89
CA ILE A 29 -1.17 8.18 -8.49
C ILE A 29 -2.35 8.79 -9.25
N ALA A 30 -2.31 10.10 -9.51
CA ALA A 30 -3.33 10.75 -10.31
C ALA A 30 -3.35 10.18 -11.74
N ASP A 31 -2.16 10.01 -12.34
CA ASP A 31 -1.98 9.40 -13.64
C ASP A 31 -2.45 7.92 -13.64
N TYR A 32 -2.09 7.13 -12.62
CA TYR A 32 -2.52 5.73 -12.46
C TYR A 32 -4.05 5.59 -12.37
N LEU A 33 -4.71 6.46 -11.59
CA LEU A 33 -6.16 6.46 -11.41
C LEU A 33 -6.91 7.11 -12.58
N GLY A 34 -6.20 7.72 -13.54
CA GLY A 34 -6.83 8.47 -14.64
C GLY A 34 -7.60 9.72 -14.19
N ILE A 35 -7.20 10.34 -13.07
CA ILE A 35 -7.89 11.51 -12.50
C ILE A 35 -6.97 12.74 -12.42
N SER A 36 -7.57 13.91 -12.23
CA SER A 36 -6.81 15.14 -11.99
C SER A 36 -6.19 15.18 -10.58
N ARG A 37 -5.06 15.90 -10.43
CA ARG A 37 -4.44 16.15 -9.11
C ARG A 37 -5.38 16.83 -8.10
N PRO A 38 -6.22 17.81 -8.49
CA PRO A 38 -7.26 18.34 -7.59
C PRO A 38 -8.26 17.28 -7.13
N THR A 39 -8.70 16.38 -8.03
CA THR A 39 -9.59 15.27 -7.67
C THR A 39 -8.92 14.33 -6.67
N LEU A 40 -7.65 13.97 -6.91
CA LEU A 40 -6.87 13.17 -5.96
C LEU A 40 -6.76 13.85 -4.58
N SER A 41 -6.54 15.17 -4.55
CA SER A 41 -6.50 15.94 -3.30
C SER A 41 -7.84 15.87 -2.55
N LYS A 42 -8.97 16.00 -3.24
CA LYS A 42 -10.30 15.82 -2.64
C LYS A 42 -10.48 14.41 -2.06
N LEU A 43 -10.05 13.36 -2.78
CA LEU A 43 -10.09 11.97 -2.30
C LEU A 43 -9.16 11.73 -1.11
N THR A 44 -8.04 12.44 -1.04
CA THR A 44 -7.07 12.35 0.08
C THR A 44 -7.66 12.96 1.36
N HIS A 45 -8.45 14.03 1.24
CA HIS A 45 -9.02 14.75 2.38
C HIS A 45 -10.50 14.43 2.64
N ARG A 46 -11.07 13.40 1.99
CA ARG A 46 -12.47 13.01 2.25
C ARG A 46 -12.62 12.45 3.66
N LYS A 47 -13.76 12.71 4.29
CA LYS A 47 -14.06 12.23 5.65
C LYS A 47 -14.27 10.72 5.74
N VAL A 48 -14.78 10.11 4.67
CA VAL A 48 -15.16 8.69 4.66
C VAL A 48 -14.26 7.94 3.68
N ASP A 49 -13.52 6.96 4.18
CA ASP A 49 -12.63 6.06 3.41
C ASP A 49 -11.57 6.78 2.53
N PRO A 50 -10.83 7.80 2.97
CA PRO A 50 -9.88 8.52 2.10
C PRO A 50 -8.85 7.61 1.41
N ILE A 51 -8.36 8.05 0.25
CA ILE A 51 -7.28 7.33 -0.43
C ILE A 51 -6.06 7.27 0.52
N PRO A 52 -5.47 6.08 0.73
CA PRO A 52 -4.40 5.91 1.70
C PRO A 52 -3.17 6.72 1.28
N PHE A 53 -2.72 7.59 2.18
CA PHE A 53 -1.54 8.43 1.98
C PHE A 53 -0.65 8.42 3.22
N SER A 54 0.59 8.86 3.06
CA SER A 54 1.53 9.15 4.13
C SER A 54 2.24 10.47 3.86
N LYS A 55 2.65 11.15 4.93
CA LYS A 55 3.50 12.35 4.83
C LYS A 55 4.94 11.93 5.10
N LEU A 56 5.72 11.79 4.04
CA LEU A 56 7.15 11.52 4.12
C LEU A 56 7.91 12.82 3.84
N SER A 57 8.66 13.29 4.84
CA SER A 57 9.42 14.56 4.77
C SER A 57 8.57 15.76 4.35
N GLY A 58 7.34 15.85 4.84
CA GLY A 58 6.40 16.95 4.52
C GLY A 58 5.70 16.84 3.16
N MET A 59 6.01 15.82 2.35
CA MET A 59 5.36 15.58 1.06
C MET A 59 4.36 14.41 1.15
N LEU A 60 3.21 14.55 0.49
CA LEU A 60 2.26 13.46 0.33
C LEU A 60 2.84 12.39 -0.60
N GLN A 61 2.97 11.19 -0.06
CA GLN A 61 3.31 9.97 -0.79
C GLN A 61 2.23 8.92 -0.57
N TYR A 62 2.12 8.03 -1.53
CA TYR A 62 1.07 7.05 -1.61
C TYR A 62 1.69 5.69 -1.79
N ASP A 63 1.25 4.73 -1.00
CA ASP A 63 1.60 3.33 -1.16
C ASP A 63 0.75 2.76 -2.30
N LEU A 64 1.40 2.39 -3.41
CA LEU A 64 0.68 1.92 -4.60
C LEU A 64 -0.20 0.69 -4.31
N GLN A 65 0.25 -0.21 -3.44
CA GLN A 65 -0.51 -1.41 -3.12
C GLN A 65 -1.81 -1.04 -2.38
N LYS A 66 -1.71 -0.16 -1.38
CA LYS A 66 -2.90 0.31 -0.66
C LYS A 66 -3.83 1.12 -1.55
N VAL A 67 -3.29 1.87 -2.51
CA VAL A 67 -4.09 2.59 -3.51
C VAL A 67 -4.87 1.61 -4.39
N LYS A 68 -4.27 0.48 -4.81
CA LYS A 68 -4.96 -0.56 -5.57
C LYS A 68 -6.08 -1.22 -4.75
N GLU A 69 -5.81 -1.57 -3.50
CA GLU A 69 -6.84 -2.12 -2.59
C GLU A 69 -7.98 -1.12 -2.36
N TRP A 70 -7.65 0.16 -2.23
CA TRP A 70 -8.65 1.22 -2.13
C TRP A 70 -9.45 1.38 -3.42
N GLU A 71 -8.79 1.35 -4.58
CA GLU A 71 -9.42 1.42 -5.89
C GLU A 71 -10.41 0.26 -6.05
N GLU A 72 -10.00 -0.98 -5.82
CA GLU A 72 -10.84 -2.17 -5.96
C GLU A 72 -12.11 -2.09 -5.09
N ARG A 73 -11.96 -1.66 -3.84
CA ARG A 73 -13.10 -1.42 -2.92
C ARG A 73 -14.04 -0.33 -3.43
N ASN A 74 -13.51 0.75 -4.02
CA ASN A 74 -14.29 1.90 -4.48
C ASN A 74 -14.82 1.73 -5.92
N ARG A 75 -14.20 0.89 -6.75
CA ARG A 75 -14.62 0.56 -8.13
C ARG A 75 -15.96 -0.17 -8.13
N THR A 76 -16.20 -0.98 -7.10
CA THR A 76 -17.46 -1.71 -6.87
C THR A 76 -18.65 -0.76 -6.62
N TYR A 77 -18.40 0.48 -6.17
CA TYR A 77 -19.46 1.46 -5.93
C TYR A 77 -19.91 2.20 -7.20
N ASN A 78 -19.05 2.34 -8.22
CA ASN A 78 -19.39 3.09 -9.44
C ASN A 78 -20.21 2.29 -10.47
N TYR A 79 -20.32 0.96 -10.36
CA TYR A 79 -21.11 0.14 -11.29
C TYR A 79 -22.60 0.04 -10.95
N LYS A 80 -23.06 0.64 -9.85
CA LYS A 80 -24.50 0.64 -9.47
C LYS A 80 -25.28 1.86 -9.95
N GLU A 81 -24.63 2.81 -10.64
CA GLU A 81 -25.30 3.99 -11.22
C GLU A 81 -24.97 4.18 -12.71
N ALA A 82 -25.11 3.11 -13.49
CA ALA A 82 -25.13 3.15 -14.95
C ALA A 82 -26.34 2.38 -15.49
#